data_AF-A0A855K5B2-F1
#
_entry.id   AF-A0A855K5B2-F1
#
_cell.length_a   1.000
_cell.length_b   1.000
_cell.length_c   1.000
_cell.angle_alpha   90.00
_cell.angle_beta   90.00
_cell.angle_gamma   90.00
#
_symmetry.space_group_name_H-M   'P 1'
#
loop_
_entity.id
_entity.type
_entity.pdbx_description
1 polymer ?
#
loop_
_entity_poly.entity_id
_entity_poly.type
_entity_poly.pdbx_seq_one_letter_code
_entity_poly.pdbx_strand_id
1 'polypeptide(L)'
;MDNAAQPMQFLQYHTPKLIYPEDVRRMRAVLAGGGYMAFELDLERLWDEFSQANSIRGKWQALPAGDAELLEILLVGFGVNEPKYPADIDTPSINYPGHWPLV
;
A
#
# COMPACT_ATOMS: atom_id res chain seq x y z
N MET A 1 -9.61 43.04 -27.99
CA MET A 1 -8.99 41.86 -27.36
C MET A 1 -10.09 40.84 -27.20
N ASP A 2 -10.16 39.91 -28.14
CA ASP A 2 -11.22 38.90 -28.19
C ASP A 2 -10.95 37.87 -27.09
N ASN A 3 -11.79 37.91 -26.05
CA ASN A 3 -11.85 36.88 -25.02
C ASN A 3 -12.54 35.65 -25.63
N ALA A 4 -11.83 34.94 -26.51
CA ALA A 4 -12.26 33.62 -26.96
C ALA A 4 -12.23 32.70 -25.73
N ALA A 5 -13.41 32.47 -25.14
CA ALA A 5 -13.58 31.54 -24.03
C ALA A 5 -12.98 30.19 -24.45
N GLN A 6 -11.97 29.72 -23.71
CA GLN A 6 -11.39 28.41 -23.98
C GLN A 6 -12.50 27.34 -23.86
N PRO A 7 -12.65 26.45 -24.85
CA PRO A 7 -13.68 25.44 -24.81
C PRO A 7 -13.47 24.51 -23.61
N MET A 8 -14.48 24.40 -22.75
CA MET A 8 -14.48 23.49 -21.60
C MET A 8 -14.49 22.05 -22.11
N GLN A 9 -13.48 21.27 -21.76
CA GLN A 9 -13.40 19.85 -22.08
C GLN A 9 -13.83 19.00 -20.89
N PHE A 10 -14.65 17.98 -21.15
CA PHE A 10 -15.02 16.99 -20.16
C PHE A 10 -13.87 15.99 -19.98
N LEU A 11 -13.28 15.97 -18.78
CA LEU A 11 -12.24 15.01 -18.42
C LEU A 11 -12.90 13.80 -17.77
N GLN A 12 -12.95 12.68 -18.49
CA GLN A 12 -13.40 11.41 -17.92
C GLN A 12 -12.20 10.63 -17.39
N TYR A 13 -12.15 10.44 -16.08
CA TYR A 13 -11.20 9.53 -15.47
C TYR A 13 -11.56 8.10 -15.87
N HIS A 14 -10.78 7.53 -16.78
CA HIS A 14 -10.84 6.11 -17.09
C HIS A 14 -10.09 5.43 -15.96
N THR A 15 -10.81 4.73 -15.08
CA THR A 15 -10.26 4.07 -13.90
C THR A 15 -8.95 3.39 -14.27
N PRO A 16 -7.82 3.70 -13.60
CA PRO A 16 -6.59 3.00 -13.86
C PRO A 16 -6.89 1.54 -13.59
N LYS A 17 -6.60 0.72 -14.60
CA LYS A 17 -6.64 -0.73 -14.45
C LYS A 17 -5.68 -1.05 -13.31
N LEU A 18 -6.19 -1.61 -12.21
CA LEU A 18 -5.37 -2.04 -11.07
C LEU A 18 -4.17 -2.79 -11.63
N ILE A 19 -2.96 -2.37 -11.26
CA ILE A 19 -1.75 -2.90 -11.88
C ILE A 19 -1.55 -4.36 -11.41
N TYR A 20 -2.07 -4.72 -10.24
CA TYR A 20 -1.87 -6.03 -9.59
C TYR A 20 -3.13 -6.54 -8.83
N PRO A 21 -4.19 -6.95 -9.54
CA PRO A 21 -5.48 -7.26 -8.93
C PRO A 21 -5.46 -8.46 -7.97
N GLU A 22 -4.59 -9.46 -8.20
CA GLU A 22 -4.50 -10.65 -7.32
C GLU A 22 -3.85 -10.31 -5.97
N ASP A 23 -2.81 -9.47 -5.97
CA ASP A 23 -2.14 -9.04 -4.74
C ASP A 23 -3.07 -8.16 -3.90
N VAL A 24 -3.81 -7.25 -4.54
CA VAL A 24 -4.87 -6.46 -3.88
C VAL A 24 -5.95 -7.37 -3.29
N ARG A 25 -6.40 -8.37 -4.05
CA ARG A 25 -7.40 -9.34 -3.57
C ARG A 25 -6.89 -10.11 -2.35
N ARG A 26 -5.62 -10.53 -2.35
CA ARG A 26 -5.00 -11.20 -1.21
C ARG A 26 -4.91 -10.29 0.00
N MET A 27 -4.44 -9.05 -0.15
CA MET A 27 -4.39 -8.07 0.93
C MET A 27 -5.77 -7.84 1.55
N ARG A 28 -6.82 -7.73 0.72
CA ARG A 28 -8.21 -7.62 1.19
C ARG A 28 -8.68 -8.86 1.95
N ALA A 29 -8.35 -10.05 1.46
CA ALA A 29 -8.72 -11.30 2.13
C ALA A 29 -8.05 -11.42 3.51
N VAL A 30 -6.77 -11.05 3.60
CA VAL A 30 -6.01 -11.05 4.86
C VAL A 30 -6.58 -10.04 5.85
N LEU A 31 -6.87 -8.81 5.42
CA LEU A 31 -7.52 -7.81 6.27
C LEU A 31 -8.90 -8.29 6.75
N ALA A 32 -9.70 -8.86 5.86
CA ALA A 32 -11.02 -9.38 6.22
C ALA A 32 -10.92 -10.52 7.24
N GLY A 33 -9.92 -11.41 7.11
CA GLY A 33 -9.63 -12.44 8.11
C GLY A 33 -9.25 -11.87 9.48
N GLY A 34 -8.66 -10.68 9.52
CA GLY A 34 -8.36 -9.92 10.74
C GLY A 34 -9.50 -9.02 11.24
N GLY A 35 -10.63 -8.94 10.54
CA GLY A 35 -11.77 -8.08 10.89
C GLY A 35 -11.69 -6.63 10.38
N TYR A 36 -10.81 -6.35 9.42
CA TYR A 36 -10.59 -5.02 8.85
C TYR A 36 -11.02 -4.95 7.37
N MET A 37 -11.27 -3.73 6.90
CA MET A 37 -11.53 -3.44 5.49
C MET A 37 -10.81 -2.16 5.09
N ALA A 38 -10.33 -2.11 3.85
CA ALA A 38 -9.70 -0.93 3.27
C ALA A 38 -10.08 -0.82 1.78
N PHE A 39 -10.02 0.40 1.23
CA PHE A 39 -10.19 0.60 -0.20
C PHE A 39 -9.00 0.05 -0.97
N GLU A 40 -9.26 -0.43 -2.19
CA GLU A 40 -8.22 -1.00 -3.05
C GLU A 40 -7.10 0.00 -3.32
N LEU A 41 -7.45 1.25 -3.62
CA LEU A 41 -6.48 2.32 -3.88
C LEU A 41 -5.55 2.59 -2.69
N ASP A 42 -6.07 2.51 -1.46
CA ASP A 42 -5.27 2.73 -0.26
C ASP A 42 -4.28 1.57 -0.04
N LEU A 43 -4.71 0.34 -0.34
CA LEU A 43 -3.83 -0.83 -0.34
C LEU A 43 -2.73 -0.69 -1.38
N GLU A 44 -3.06 -0.20 -2.57
CA GLU A 44 -2.07 0.00 -3.63
C GLU A 44 -1.00 1.00 -3.22
N ARG A 45 -1.45 2.16 -2.72
CA ARG A 45 -0.55 3.22 -2.28
C ARG A 45 0.33 2.77 -1.11
N LEU A 46 -0.26 2.12 -0.11
CA LEU A 46 0.46 1.60 1.05
C LEU A 46 1.53 0.60 0.60
N TRP A 47 1.17 -0.35 -0.28
CA TRP A 47 2.12 -1.36 -0.74
C TRP A 47 3.26 -0.77 -1.59
N ASP A 48 2.97 0.24 -2.41
CA ASP A 48 3.98 0.97 -3.18
C ASP A 48 4.98 1.68 -2.25
N GLU A 49 4.50 2.39 -1.22
CA GLU A 49 5.34 3.07 -0.25
C GLU A 49 6.23 2.07 0.52
N PHE A 50 5.65 0.96 0.99
CA PHE A 50 6.37 -0.10 1.67
C PHE A 50 7.45 -0.74 0.79
N SER A 51 7.09 -1.06 -0.44
CA SER A 51 7.99 -1.67 -1.43
C SER A 51 9.16 -0.74 -1.75
N GLN A 52 8.91 0.56 -1.85
CA GLN A 52 9.95 1.57 -2.07
C GLN A 52 10.92 1.65 -0.89
N ALA A 53 10.42 1.70 0.36
CA ALA A 53 11.24 1.79 1.57
C ALA A 53 12.17 0.56 1.75
N ASN A 54 11.73 -0.60 1.28
CA ASN A 54 12.47 -1.85 1.40
C ASN A 54 13.29 -2.19 0.14
N SER A 55 13.48 -1.24 -0.78
CA SER A 55 14.20 -1.42 -2.07
C SER A 55 13.70 -2.64 -2.86
N ILE A 56 12.41 -2.90 -2.75
CA ILE A 56 11.76 -4.05 -3.35
C ILE A 56 11.51 -3.71 -4.84
N ARG A 57 12.54 -3.82 -5.70
CA ARG A 57 12.47 -3.56 -7.17
C ARG A 57 11.54 -4.53 -7.96
N GLY A 58 10.33 -4.07 -8.34
CA GLY A 58 9.43 -4.77 -9.28
C GLY A 58 8.29 -5.60 -8.66
N LYS A 59 7.93 -5.32 -7.40
CA LYS A 59 7.52 -6.35 -6.43
C LYS A 59 6.15 -6.15 -5.75
N TRP A 60 5.15 -5.91 -6.56
CA TRP A 60 3.80 -6.31 -6.14
C TRP A 60 3.70 -7.84 -5.97
N GLN A 61 4.43 -8.60 -6.78
CA GLN A 61 4.55 -10.06 -6.70
C GLN A 61 5.38 -10.60 -5.51
N ALA A 62 5.73 -9.76 -4.52
CA ALA A 62 6.52 -10.19 -3.37
C ALA A 62 5.82 -9.88 -2.04
N LEU A 63 4.48 -9.97 -2.03
CA LEU A 63 3.76 -10.09 -0.76
C LEU A 63 4.40 -11.22 0.08
N PRO A 64 4.60 -11.04 1.39
CA PRO A 64 5.08 -12.08 2.27
C PRO A 64 4.27 -13.36 2.13
N ALA A 65 4.91 -14.53 2.20
CA ALA A 65 4.19 -15.80 2.08
C ALA A 65 3.24 -16.04 3.26
N GLY A 66 3.56 -15.49 4.45
CA GLY A 66 2.73 -15.60 5.64
C GLY A 66 1.67 -14.51 5.72
N ASP A 67 0.40 -14.91 5.90
CA ASP A 67 -0.71 -13.96 6.06
C ASP A 67 -0.61 -13.16 7.36
N ALA A 68 -0.01 -13.71 8.41
CA ALA A 68 0.21 -12.99 9.68
C ALA A 68 1.20 -11.82 9.51
N GLU A 69 2.29 -12.04 8.77
CA GLU A 69 3.28 -11.01 8.45
C GLU A 69 2.69 -9.94 7.53
N LEU A 70 1.94 -10.37 6.50
CA LEU A 70 1.23 -9.44 5.63
C LEU A 70 0.19 -8.61 6.40
N LEU A 71 -0.59 -9.23 7.30
CA LEU A 71 -1.55 -8.52 8.14
C LEU A 71 -0.84 -7.49 9.03
N GLU A 72 0.28 -7.86 9.66
CA GLU A 72 1.05 -6.96 10.51
C GLU A 72 1.53 -5.72 9.74
N ILE A 73 2.14 -5.91 8.56
CA ILE A 73 2.61 -4.80 7.72
C ILE A 73 1.46 -3.86 7.35
N LEU A 74 0.31 -4.42 6.95
CA LEU A 74 -0.88 -3.65 6.59
C LEU A 74 -1.40 -2.84 7.79
N LEU A 75 -1.51 -3.46 8.96
CA LEU A 75 -1.99 -2.77 10.17
C LEU A 75 -1.04 -1.67 10.64
N VAL A 76 0.27 -1.85 10.49
CA VAL A 76 1.24 -0.77 10.75
C VAL A 76 1.06 0.38 9.74
N GLY A 77 0.92 0.08 8.45
CA GLY A 77 0.72 1.11 7.43
C GLY A 77 -0.58 1.89 7.55
N PHE A 78 -1.63 1.28 8.07
CA PHE A 78 -2.89 1.97 8.42
C PHE A 78 -2.86 2.62 9.82
N GLY A 79 -1.75 2.53 10.56
CA GLY A 79 -1.62 3.13 11.89
C GLY A 79 -2.46 2.46 12.99
N VAL A 80 -2.83 1.19 12.79
CA VAL A 80 -3.53 0.37 13.79
C VAL A 80 -2.54 -0.22 14.80
N ASN A 81 -1.35 -0.61 14.33
CA ASN A 81 -0.27 -1.19 15.15
C ASN A 81 0.98 -0.32 15.11
N GLU A 82 1.78 -0.38 16.19
CA GLU A 82 3.13 0.19 16.20
C GLU A 82 4.10 -0.62 15.31
N PRO A 83 5.03 0.04 14.61
CA PRO A 83 6.09 -0.65 13.88
C PRO A 83 6.96 -1.48 14.84
N LYS A 84 7.10 -2.78 14.55
CA LYS A 84 8.09 -3.61 15.26
C LYS A 84 9.46 -3.44 14.63
N TYR A 85 10.38 -2.85 15.38
CA TYR A 85 11.79 -2.77 14.99
C TYR A 85 12.53 -4.04 15.45
N PRO A 86 13.39 -4.65 14.61
CA PRO A 86 14.15 -5.81 15.02
C PRO A 86 15.04 -5.47 16.21
N ALA A 87 15.03 -6.34 17.22
CA ALA A 87 15.88 -6.21 18.40
C ALA A 87 17.35 -6.55 18.11
N ASP A 88 17.64 -7.17 16.97
CA ASP A 88 18.95 -7.70 16.62
C ASP A 88 19.36 -7.33 15.19
N ILE A 89 20.63 -6.99 15.01
CA ILE A 89 21.18 -6.34 13.79
C ILE A 89 21.24 -7.31 12.60
N ASP A 90 21.22 -8.61 12.86
CA ASP A 90 21.34 -9.67 11.85
C ASP A 90 19.98 -10.15 11.27
N THR A 91 18.85 -9.63 11.79
CA THR A 91 17.54 -9.92 11.19
C THR A 91 17.31 -8.96 10.02
N PRO A 92 16.93 -9.43 8.81
CA PRO A 92 16.59 -8.52 7.73
C PRO A 92 15.51 -7.55 8.21
N SER A 93 15.89 -6.27 8.37
CA SER A 93 15.02 -5.28 8.96
C SER A 93 13.93 -4.90 7.97
N ILE A 94 12.67 -5.11 8.36
CA ILE A 94 11.56 -4.46 7.67
C ILE A 94 11.73 -2.95 7.88
N ASN A 95 11.94 -2.22 6.80
CA ASN A 95 12.04 -0.77 6.80
C ASN A 95 10.65 -0.19 6.54
N TYR A 96 9.94 0.15 7.61
CA TYR A 96 8.68 0.89 7.47
C TYR A 96 8.93 2.30 6.93
N PRO A 97 8.11 2.82 6.00
CA PRO A 97 8.22 4.19 5.52
C PRO A 97 8.19 5.19 6.69
N GLY A 98 9.11 6.16 6.69
CA GLY A 98 9.31 7.07 7.83
C GLY A 98 8.15 8.04 8.10
N HIS A 99 7.20 8.18 7.16
CA HIS A 99 5.99 8.99 7.33
C HIS A 99 4.78 8.19 7.81
N TRP A 100 4.90 6.86 7.95
CA TRP A 100 3.82 6.06 8.49
C TRP A 100 3.58 6.38 9.96
N PRO A 101 2.33 6.23 10.45
CA PRO A 101 1.98 6.60 11.81
C PRO A 101 2.84 5.84 12.82
N LEU A 102 3.51 6.58 13.69
CA LEU A 102 4.04 6.04 14.94
C LEU A 102 2.88 6.15 15.93
N VAL A 103 2.30 5.01 16.31
CA VAL A 103 1.20 4.97 17.29
C VAL A 103 1.76 5.26 18.68
#